data_AF-A0AAE4IHG6-F1
#
_entry.id   AF-A0AAE4IHG6-F1
#
_cell.length_a   1.000
_cell.length_b   1.000
_cell.length_c   1.000
_cell.angle_alpha   90.00
_cell.angle_beta   90.00
_cell.angle_gamma   90.00
#
_symmetry.space_group_name_H-M   'P 1'
#
loop_
_entity.id
_entity.type
_entity.pdbx_description
1 polymer ?
#
loop_
_entity_poly.entity_id
_entity_poly.type
_entity_poly.pdbx_seq_one_letter_code
_entity_poly.pdbx_strand_id
1 'polypeptide(L)'
;MKKIILLIIVCCATAIATAQQTERFTFATSVGTGIDMNEPATTPFAWQALGYYAINKRLSVGIGTGLSIYEKTLIPLFADAKLLIIKPRKFTPYIECGVGYSFAPDKNANGGFYLNPSVGVEYSICKSKKLFLTLGYESQKLGRLKTQKQSLFTAEFAEKLSHHAISIKIGFMF
;
A
#
# COMPACT_ATOMS: atom_id res chain seq x y z
N MET A 1 -39.96 20.99 -32.15
CA MET A 1 -38.56 21.00 -32.68
C MET A 1 -37.54 21.50 -31.66
N LYS A 2 -37.71 22.65 -31.00
CA LYS A 2 -36.73 23.17 -30.00
C LYS A 2 -36.42 22.25 -28.82
N LYS A 3 -37.40 21.50 -28.29
CA LYS A 3 -37.20 20.58 -27.14
C LYS A 3 -36.35 19.35 -27.47
N ILE A 4 -36.42 18.84 -28.70
CA ILE A 4 -35.65 17.67 -29.16
C ILE A 4 -34.18 18.04 -29.34
N ILE A 5 -33.91 19.24 -29.88
CA ILE A 5 -32.55 19.78 -30.03
C ILE A 5 -31.87 19.92 -28.66
N LEU A 6 -32.60 20.39 -27.64
CA LEU A 6 -32.06 20.55 -26.29
C LEU A 6 -31.69 19.20 -25.65
N LEU A 7 -32.50 18.17 -25.91
CA LEU A 7 -32.27 16.79 -25.43
C LEU A 7 -31.04 16.16 -26.08
N ILE A 8 -30.83 16.40 -27.39
CA ILE A 8 -29.65 15.94 -28.12
C ILE A 8 -28.38 16.64 -27.61
N ILE A 9 -28.45 17.94 -27.35
CA ILE A 9 -27.31 18.70 -26.80
C ILE A 9 -26.95 18.20 -25.39
N VAL A 10 -27.93 17.90 -24.54
CA VAL A 10 -27.70 17.34 -23.20
C VAL A 10 -27.08 15.94 -23.30
N CYS A 11 -27.56 15.07 -24.19
CA CYS A 11 -26.96 13.75 -24.42
C CYS A 11 -25.53 13.84 -25.00
N CYS A 12 -25.26 14.78 -25.91
CA CYS A 12 -23.90 15.02 -26.41
C CYS A 12 -22.99 15.57 -25.30
N ALA A 13 -23.49 16.46 -24.45
CA ALA A 13 -22.73 17.00 -23.33
C ALA A 13 -22.37 15.93 -22.29
N THR A 14 -23.28 15.00 -21.98
CA THR A 14 -22.97 13.87 -21.08
C THR A 14 -22.00 12.87 -21.72
N ALA A 15 -22.09 12.63 -23.04
CA ALA A 15 -21.14 11.78 -23.76
C ALA A 15 -19.74 12.41 -23.86
N ILE A 16 -19.63 13.74 -24.00
CA ILE A 16 -18.36 14.45 -24.00
C ILE A 16 -17.75 14.50 -22.58
N ALA A 17 -18.58 14.65 -21.55
CA ALA A 17 -18.15 14.63 -20.15
C ALA A 17 -17.59 13.26 -19.73
N THR A 18 -18.18 12.16 -20.20
CA THR A 18 -17.65 10.80 -19.97
C THR A 18 -16.43 10.47 -20.82
N ALA A 19 -16.28 11.06 -22.01
CA ALA A 19 -15.09 10.88 -22.86
C ALA A 19 -13.84 11.63 -22.35
N GLN A 20 -14.00 12.70 -21.56
CA GLN A 20 -12.89 13.44 -20.93
C GLN A 20 -12.42 12.84 -19.61
N GLN A 21 -13.05 11.79 -19.12
CA GLN A 21 -12.68 11.12 -17.88
C GLN A 21 -11.39 10.31 -18.11
N THR A 22 -10.27 11.03 -18.08
CA THR A 22 -8.94 10.42 -17.94
C THR A 22 -9.04 9.52 -16.72
N GLU A 23 -8.77 8.23 -16.85
CA GLU A 23 -8.81 7.29 -15.71
C GLU A 23 -7.81 7.76 -14.66
N ARG A 24 -8.31 8.48 -13.65
CA ARG A 24 -7.51 8.99 -12.53
C ARG A 24 -7.38 7.96 -11.42
N PHE A 25 -8.21 6.92 -11.44
CA PHE A 25 -8.14 5.84 -10.47
C PHE A 25 -7.35 4.68 -11.05
N THR A 26 -6.45 4.12 -10.24
CA THR A 26 -5.64 2.96 -10.60
C THR A 26 -5.64 2.00 -9.43
N PHE A 27 -5.83 0.71 -9.69
CA PHE A 27 -5.79 -0.32 -8.66
C PHE A 27 -4.47 -1.08 -8.74
N ALA A 28 -3.82 -1.30 -7.61
CA ALA A 28 -2.57 -2.02 -7.52
C ALA A 28 -2.71 -3.20 -6.56
N THR A 29 -2.10 -4.33 -6.91
CA THR A 29 -1.90 -5.43 -5.97
C THR A 29 -0.45 -5.89 -6.03
N SER A 30 0.11 -6.20 -4.88
CA SER A 30 1.49 -6.68 -4.76
C SER A 30 1.60 -7.81 -3.76
N VAL A 31 2.55 -8.68 -4.03
CA VAL A 31 3.09 -9.63 -3.08
C VAL A 31 4.55 -9.30 -2.85
N GLY A 32 5.02 -9.48 -1.64
CA GLY A 32 6.40 -9.20 -1.30
C GLY A 32 6.88 -10.02 -0.13
N THR A 33 8.19 -10.00 0.02
CA THR A 33 8.86 -10.55 1.18
C THR A 33 9.85 -9.55 1.73
N GLY A 34 10.24 -9.71 2.99
CA GLY A 34 11.21 -8.84 3.64
C GLY A 34 12.43 -9.61 4.10
N ILE A 35 13.53 -8.88 4.29
CA ILE A 35 14.66 -9.34 5.08
C ILE A 35 14.55 -8.60 6.41
N ASP A 36 14.18 -9.33 7.47
CA ASP A 36 14.10 -8.78 8.81
C ASP A 36 15.51 -8.45 9.32
N MET A 37 15.68 -7.25 9.90
CA MET A 37 16.96 -6.80 10.44
C MET A 37 17.13 -7.14 11.94
N ASN A 38 16.11 -7.73 12.60
CA ASN A 38 16.15 -8.17 13.99
C ASN A 38 15.71 -9.64 14.10
N GLU A 39 16.30 -10.40 15.01
CA GLU A 39 15.83 -11.74 15.36
C GLU A 39 14.42 -11.67 15.99
N PRO A 40 13.47 -12.56 15.64
CA PRO A 40 13.66 -13.86 14.96
C PRO A 40 13.51 -13.85 13.43
N ALA A 41 14.14 -14.83 12.79
CA ALA A 41 14.27 -14.99 11.33
C ALA A 41 13.14 -15.84 10.72
N THR A 42 11.91 -15.30 10.62
CA THR A 42 10.88 -15.88 9.75
C THR A 42 10.69 -14.97 8.56
N THR A 43 10.86 -15.47 7.33
CA THR A 43 10.67 -14.68 6.11
C THR A 43 9.27 -14.08 6.07
N PRO A 44 9.11 -12.76 6.20
CA PRO A 44 7.80 -12.17 6.22
C PRO A 44 7.19 -12.21 4.83
N PHE A 45 5.93 -12.62 4.75
CA PHE A 45 5.14 -12.58 3.53
C PHE A 45 4.15 -11.43 3.63
N ALA A 46 4.16 -10.52 2.66
CA ALA A 46 3.26 -9.38 2.63
C ALA A 46 2.45 -9.37 1.33
N TRP A 47 1.13 -9.42 1.44
CA TRP A 47 0.22 -9.12 0.35
C TRP A 47 -0.42 -7.76 0.58
N GLN A 48 -0.52 -6.93 -0.46
CA GLN A 48 -1.10 -5.60 -0.37
C GLN A 48 -2.01 -5.32 -1.58
N ALA A 49 -3.08 -4.58 -1.33
CA ALA A 49 -4.00 -4.05 -2.31
C ALA A 49 -4.13 -2.54 -2.08
N LEU A 50 -3.92 -1.74 -3.13
CA LEU A 50 -3.90 -0.29 -3.05
C LEU A 50 -4.79 0.32 -4.13
N GLY A 51 -5.53 1.35 -3.77
CA GLY A 51 -6.25 2.21 -4.70
C GLY A 51 -5.58 3.57 -4.77
N TYR A 52 -5.15 3.97 -5.96
CA TYR A 52 -4.52 5.27 -6.21
C TYR A 52 -5.46 6.21 -6.96
N TYR A 53 -5.37 7.49 -6.62
CA TYR A 53 -5.92 8.62 -7.34
C TYR A 53 -4.78 9.51 -7.85
N ALA A 54 -4.71 9.69 -9.18
CA ALA A 54 -3.75 10.54 -9.84
C ALA A 54 -4.14 12.02 -9.64
N ILE A 55 -3.40 12.71 -8.76
CA ILE A 55 -3.50 14.17 -8.59
C ILE A 55 -2.94 14.86 -9.84
N ASN A 56 -1.78 14.40 -10.30
CA ASN A 56 -1.05 14.95 -11.43
C ASN A 56 -0.49 13.82 -12.31
N LYS A 57 0.06 14.16 -13.49
CA LYS A 57 0.72 13.19 -14.40
C LYS A 57 1.90 12.43 -13.77
N ARG A 58 2.39 12.85 -12.61
CA ARG A 58 3.51 12.21 -11.88
C ARG A 58 3.20 11.91 -10.42
N LEU A 59 2.18 12.52 -9.82
CA LEU A 59 1.88 12.37 -8.40
C LEU A 59 0.53 11.69 -8.26
N SER A 60 0.52 10.60 -7.50
CA SER A 60 -0.67 9.87 -7.13
C SER A 60 -0.70 9.71 -5.61
N VAL A 61 -1.89 9.72 -5.04
CA VAL A 61 -2.11 9.41 -3.62
C VAL A 61 -3.14 8.32 -3.53
N GLY A 62 -3.06 7.49 -2.50
CA GLY A 62 -3.92 6.33 -2.39
C GLY A 62 -4.11 5.87 -0.97
N ILE A 63 -4.92 4.84 -0.86
CA ILE A 63 -5.07 4.06 0.36
C ILE A 63 -4.79 2.61 0.05
N GLY A 64 -4.12 1.95 0.99
CA GLY A 64 -3.72 0.56 0.89
C GLY A 64 -4.17 -0.23 2.11
N THR A 65 -4.51 -1.47 1.87
CA THR A 65 -4.67 -2.48 2.91
C THR A 65 -3.91 -3.75 2.53
N GLY A 66 -3.67 -4.64 3.47
CA GLY A 66 -2.94 -5.86 3.17
C GLY A 66 -2.99 -6.90 4.27
N LEU A 67 -2.20 -7.94 4.07
CA LEU A 67 -1.92 -9.00 5.01
C LEU A 67 -0.41 -9.16 5.08
N SER A 68 0.17 -8.88 6.23
CA SER A 68 1.58 -9.16 6.51
C SER A 68 1.66 -10.30 7.50
N ILE A 69 2.19 -11.44 7.07
CA ILE A 69 2.40 -12.65 7.86
C ILE A 69 3.88 -12.67 8.23
N TYR A 70 4.16 -12.25 9.47
CA TYR A 70 5.44 -12.43 10.14
C TYR A 70 5.30 -13.68 11.04
N GLU A 71 5.52 -13.55 12.35
CA GLU A 71 5.08 -14.54 13.35
C GLU A 71 3.58 -14.47 13.65
N LYS A 72 2.99 -13.30 13.41
CA LYS A 72 1.57 -13.02 13.57
C LYS A 72 1.05 -12.37 12.30
N THR A 73 -0.22 -12.63 12.01
CA THR A 73 -0.93 -11.95 10.92
C THR A 73 -1.19 -10.50 11.33
N LEU A 74 -0.78 -9.56 10.49
CA LEU A 74 -1.06 -8.13 10.65
C LEU A 74 -1.81 -7.62 9.42
N ILE A 75 -2.71 -6.68 9.64
CA ILE A 75 -3.51 -6.03 8.60
C ILE A 75 -3.09 -4.55 8.58
N PRO A 76 -2.09 -4.17 7.75
CA PRO A 76 -1.75 -2.77 7.55
C PRO A 76 -2.89 -2.03 6.86
N LEU A 77 -3.32 -0.90 7.42
CA LEU A 77 -4.19 0.08 6.78
C LEU A 77 -3.41 1.40 6.68
N PHE A 78 -3.16 1.87 5.47
CA PHE A 78 -2.25 3.00 5.25
C PHE A 78 -2.71 3.90 4.12
N ALA A 79 -2.33 5.17 4.22
CA ALA A 79 -2.33 6.10 3.10
C ALA A 79 -0.98 6.02 2.39
N ASP A 80 -0.96 6.16 1.08
CA ASP A 80 0.25 6.12 0.28
C ASP A 80 0.35 7.34 -0.64
N ALA A 81 1.56 7.87 -0.80
CA ALA A 81 1.86 8.90 -1.77
C ALA A 81 2.99 8.43 -2.70
N LYS A 82 2.70 8.40 -4.00
CA LYS A 82 3.57 7.91 -5.06
C LYS A 82 3.95 9.03 -6.03
N LEU A 83 5.25 9.23 -6.24
CA LEU A 83 5.81 10.22 -7.15
C LEU A 83 6.70 9.55 -8.22
N LEU A 84 6.31 9.69 -9.48
CA LEU A 84 7.09 9.28 -10.65
C LEU A 84 8.24 10.28 -10.87
N ILE A 85 9.48 9.79 -10.79
CA ILE A 85 10.69 10.63 -10.92
C ILE A 85 10.75 11.25 -12.33
N ILE A 86 10.46 10.43 -13.34
CA ILE A 86 10.45 10.84 -14.75
C ILE A 86 9.02 10.82 -15.32
N LYS A 87 8.84 11.41 -16.51
CA LYS A 87 7.57 11.31 -17.24
C LYS A 87 7.26 9.82 -17.53
N PRO A 88 5.99 9.39 -17.46
CA PRO A 88 5.61 8.01 -17.75
C PRO A 88 6.17 7.53 -19.08
N ARG A 89 6.97 6.47 -19.03
CA ARG A 89 7.57 5.75 -20.16
C ARG A 89 7.44 4.25 -19.91
N LYS A 90 7.97 3.44 -20.83
CA LYS A 90 7.96 1.98 -20.70
C LYS A 90 8.62 1.50 -19.40
N PHE A 91 9.69 2.17 -18.96
CA PHE A 91 10.35 1.96 -17.68
C PHE A 91 10.34 3.28 -16.92
N THR A 92 9.65 3.34 -15.78
CA THR A 92 9.43 4.57 -15.02
C THR A 92 9.81 4.37 -13.56
N PRO A 93 10.99 4.86 -13.12
CA PRO A 93 11.34 4.87 -11.71
C PRO A 93 10.44 5.83 -10.91
N TYR A 94 10.15 5.45 -9.68
CA TYR A 94 9.31 6.20 -8.77
C TYR A 94 9.80 6.06 -7.32
N ILE A 95 9.32 6.98 -6.49
CA ILE A 95 9.41 6.89 -5.04
C ILE A 95 7.99 6.86 -4.47
N GLU A 96 7.80 6.14 -3.38
CA GLU A 96 6.52 6.08 -2.68
C GLU A 96 6.73 6.08 -1.17
N CYS A 97 5.73 6.53 -0.43
CA CYS A 97 5.77 6.54 1.02
C CYS A 97 4.39 6.21 1.57
N GLY A 98 4.30 5.05 2.21
CA GLY A 98 3.11 4.59 2.92
C GLY A 98 3.18 4.95 4.39
N VAL A 99 2.11 5.50 4.96
CA VAL A 99 2.00 5.78 6.39
C VAL A 99 0.62 5.39 6.91
N GLY A 100 0.56 4.73 8.05
CA GLY A 100 -0.69 4.21 8.59
C GLY A 100 -0.56 3.45 9.88
N TYR A 101 -1.47 2.50 10.05
CA TYR A 101 -1.57 1.67 11.25
C TYR A 101 -1.80 0.20 10.87
N SER A 102 -0.99 -0.68 11.44
CA SER A 102 -1.13 -2.12 11.30
C SER A 102 -1.97 -2.68 12.44
N PHE A 103 -3.11 -3.29 12.11
CA PHE A 103 -3.97 -3.96 13.07
C PHE A 103 -3.53 -5.40 13.29
N ALA A 104 -3.45 -5.83 14.54
CA ALA A 104 -3.25 -7.23 14.90
C ALA A 104 -4.61 -7.84 15.30
N PRO A 105 -5.13 -8.85 14.57
CA PRO A 105 -6.36 -9.56 14.95
C PRO A 105 -6.18 -10.51 16.15
N ASP A 106 -4.93 -10.73 16.60
CA ASP A 106 -4.62 -11.55 17.77
C ASP A 106 -4.89 -10.78 19.08
N LYS A 107 -5.61 -11.40 20.01
CA LYS A 107 -5.96 -10.84 21.34
C LYS A 107 -4.74 -10.47 22.20
N ASN A 108 -3.57 -11.04 21.89
CA ASN A 108 -2.32 -10.84 22.65
C ASN A 108 -1.28 -9.98 21.91
N ALA A 109 -1.68 -9.27 20.86
CA ALA A 109 -0.81 -8.31 20.17
C ALA A 109 -1.57 -7.01 19.93
N ASN A 110 -0.96 -5.89 20.28
CA ASN A 110 -1.50 -4.60 19.87
C ASN A 110 -1.01 -4.28 18.47
N GLY A 111 -1.85 -3.59 17.71
CA GLY A 111 -1.44 -2.99 16.46
C GLY A 111 -0.33 -1.95 16.64
N GLY A 112 0.15 -1.41 15.53
CA GLY A 112 1.34 -0.57 15.52
C GLY A 112 1.33 0.49 14.43
N PHE A 113 2.16 1.51 14.62
CA PHE A 113 2.43 2.49 13.57
C PHE A 113 3.14 1.82 12.38
N TYR A 114 2.67 2.10 11.17
CA TYR A 114 3.21 1.59 9.91
C TYR A 114 3.81 2.75 9.10
N LEU A 115 5.06 2.62 8.70
CA LEU A 115 5.74 3.53 7.79
C LEU A 115 6.56 2.73 6.78
N ASN A 116 6.40 3.04 5.49
CA ASN A 116 7.06 2.34 4.40
C ASN A 116 7.57 3.30 3.30
N PRO A 117 8.67 4.06 3.54
CA PRO A 117 9.38 4.74 2.48
C PRO A 117 9.98 3.72 1.51
N SER A 118 9.71 3.90 0.21
CA SER A 118 10.12 2.94 -0.80
C SER A 118 10.54 3.60 -2.11
N VAL A 119 11.37 2.89 -2.87
CA VAL A 119 11.77 3.24 -4.22
C VAL A 119 11.46 2.07 -5.14
N GLY A 120 11.03 2.34 -6.36
CA GLY A 120 10.62 1.28 -7.25
C GLY A 120 10.67 1.68 -8.71
N VAL A 121 10.30 0.72 -9.55
CA VAL A 121 10.17 0.92 -10.98
C VAL A 121 8.91 0.28 -11.52
N GLU A 122 8.21 1.03 -12.37
CA GLU A 122 7.09 0.53 -13.17
C GLU A 122 7.57 0.14 -14.57
N TYR A 123 7.16 -1.05 -15.02
CA TYR A 123 7.27 -1.51 -16.40
C TYR A 123 5.87 -1.55 -17.04
N SER A 124 5.66 -0.71 -18.07
CA SER A 124 4.39 -0.67 -18.80
C SER A 124 4.32 -1.84 -19.80
N ILE A 125 3.38 -2.78 -19.58
CA ILE A 125 3.16 -3.92 -20.47
C ILE A 125 2.19 -3.53 -21.60
N CYS A 126 1.03 -3.00 -21.23
CA CYS A 126 -0.02 -2.54 -22.13
C CYS A 126 -0.44 -1.10 -21.79
N LYS A 127 -1.28 -0.47 -22.61
CA LYS A 127 -1.74 0.92 -22.38
C LYS A 127 -2.38 1.14 -21.00
N SER A 128 -3.00 0.11 -20.43
CA SER A 128 -3.67 0.16 -19.11
C SER A 128 -2.98 -0.67 -18.01
N LYS A 129 -2.07 -1.59 -18.34
CA LYS A 129 -1.48 -2.53 -17.35
C LYS A 129 0.00 -2.29 -17.14
N LYS A 130 0.41 -2.23 -15.88
CA LYS A 130 1.82 -2.08 -15.50
C LYS A 130 2.23 -3.15 -14.49
N LEU A 131 3.46 -3.60 -14.61
CA LEU A 131 4.18 -4.33 -13.58
C LEU A 131 4.97 -3.32 -12.75
N PHE A 132 5.16 -3.58 -11.47
CA PHE A 132 6.11 -2.81 -10.67
C PHE A 132 6.93 -3.70 -9.75
N LEU A 133 8.14 -3.24 -9.48
CA LEU A 133 9.04 -3.79 -8.49
C LEU A 133 9.42 -2.67 -7.53
N THR A 134 9.34 -2.95 -6.23
CA THR A 134 9.56 -1.99 -5.15
C THR A 134 10.57 -2.56 -4.17
N LEU A 135 11.51 -1.72 -3.75
CA LEU A 135 12.37 -1.94 -2.60
C LEU A 135 12.02 -0.86 -1.55
N GLY A 136 11.54 -1.29 -0.40
CA GLY A 136 11.06 -0.40 0.67
C GLY A 136 11.69 -0.72 2.02
N TYR A 137 11.62 0.24 2.93
CA TYR A 137 11.94 0.01 4.33
C TYR A 137 10.67 0.05 5.15
N GLU A 138 10.23 -1.11 5.61
CA GLU A 138 9.02 -1.24 6.41
C GLU A 138 9.39 -1.13 7.89
N SER A 139 8.91 -0.07 8.52
CA SER A 139 9.06 0.17 9.95
C SER A 139 7.69 -0.04 10.61
N GLN A 140 7.55 -1.13 11.36
CA GLN A 140 6.37 -1.42 12.17
C GLN A 140 6.74 -1.40 13.66
N LYS A 141 6.16 -0.46 14.42
CA LYS A 141 6.34 -0.41 15.88
C LYS A 141 5.19 -1.12 16.56
N LEU A 142 5.43 -2.32 17.08
CA LEU A 142 4.45 -3.12 17.81
C LEU A 142 4.60 -2.93 19.32
N GLY A 143 3.48 -2.76 20.03
CA GLY A 143 3.44 -2.85 21.48
C GLY A 143 3.02 -4.26 21.91
N ARG A 144 3.91 -5.05 22.51
CA ARG A 144 3.57 -6.38 23.07
C ARG A 144 3.40 -6.26 24.58
N LEU A 145 2.28 -6.77 25.09
CA LEU A 145 2.14 -7.10 26.52
C LEU A 145 2.34 -8.62 26.64
N LYS A 146 3.44 -9.07 27.24
CA LYS A 146 3.60 -10.49 27.63
C LYS A 146 3.22 -10.61 29.09
N THR A 147 2.17 -11.38 29.38
CA THR A 147 1.88 -11.86 30.73
C THR A 147 2.55 -13.23 30.89
N GLN A 148 3.72 -13.26 31.55
CA GLN A 148 4.34 -14.53 31.94
C GLN A 148 3.77 -14.92 33.31
N LYS A 149 2.92 -15.96 33.35
CA LYS A 149 2.45 -16.55 34.61
C LYS A 149 3.48 -17.57 35.09
N GLN A 150 4.20 -17.23 36.15
CA GLN A 150 4.91 -18.21 36.99
C GLN A 150 4.27 -18.20 38.38
N SER A 151 4.14 -19.41 38.97
CA SER A 151 3.31 -19.83 40.11
C SER A 151 3.16 -18.89 41.34
N LEU A 152 3.97 -17.85 41.50
CA LEU A 152 3.94 -16.93 42.65
C LEU A 152 4.08 -15.43 42.32
N PHE A 153 4.34 -15.03 41.07
CA PHE A 153 4.48 -13.61 40.69
C PHE A 153 4.02 -13.37 39.24
N THR A 154 3.18 -12.35 39.04
CA THR A 154 2.78 -11.86 37.71
C THR A 154 3.55 -10.58 37.43
N ALA A 155 4.45 -10.59 36.45
CA ALA A 155 5.13 -9.40 35.96
C ALA A 155 4.70 -9.13 34.52
N GLU A 156 4.10 -7.97 34.30
CA GLU A 156 3.70 -7.48 32.98
C GLU A 156 4.87 -6.68 32.39
N PHE A 157 5.58 -7.24 31.42
CA PHE A 157 6.60 -6.50 30.67
C PHE A 157 6.02 -6.05 29.33
N ALA A 158 5.98 -4.73 29.14
CA ALA A 158 5.64 -4.09 27.87
C ALA A 158 6.87 -4.12 26.94
N GLU A 159 6.96 -5.15 26.10
CA GLU A 159 8.04 -5.31 25.14
C GLU A 159 7.67 -4.54 23.85
N LYS A 160 8.39 -3.44 23.58
CA LYS A 160 8.23 -2.65 22.34
C LYS A 160 9.02 -3.32 21.21
N LEU A 161 8.40 -4.25 20.49
CA LEU A 161 9.01 -4.86 19.30
C LEU A 161 8.92 -3.88 18.14
N SER A 162 10.06 -3.30 17.76
CA SER A 162 10.18 -2.50 16.54
C SER A 162 10.72 -3.41 15.44
N HIS A 163 9.84 -3.82 14.52
CA HIS A 163 10.22 -4.58 13.34
C HIS A 163 10.67 -3.58 12.28
N HIS A 164 11.93 -3.73 11.87
CA HIS A 164 12.55 -3.00 10.79
C HIS A 164 12.94 -4.01 9.73
N ALA A 165 12.29 -3.95 8.58
CA ALA A 165 12.48 -4.92 7.50
C ALA A 165 12.75 -4.20 6.19
N ILE A 166 13.73 -4.70 5.43
CA ILE A 166 13.88 -4.29 4.03
C ILE A 166 12.89 -5.13 3.23
N SER A 167 11.87 -4.50 2.67
CA SER A 167 10.82 -5.17 1.90
C SER A 167 11.11 -5.12 0.40
N ILE A 168 10.90 -6.25 -0.27
CA ILE A 168 10.93 -6.38 -1.73
C ILE A 168 9.52 -6.80 -2.16
N LYS A 169 8.87 -5.98 -2.98
CA LYS A 169 7.49 -6.20 -3.44
C LYS A 169 7.45 -6.22 -4.97
N ILE A 170 6.72 -7.17 -5.53
CA ILE A 170 6.38 -7.23 -6.94
C ILE A 170 4.88 -7.19 -7.11
N GLY A 171 4.38 -6.41 -8.06
CA GLY A 171 2.95 -6.22 -8.22
C GLY A 171 2.51 -5.81 -9.60
N PHE A 172 1.19 -5.75 -9.75
CA PHE A 172 0.49 -5.35 -10.95
C PHE A 172 -0.39 -4.14 -10.65
N MET A 173 -0.45 -3.21 -11.60
CA MET A 173 -1.36 -2.08 -11.62
C MET A 173 -2.30 -2.19 -12.82
N PHE A 174 -3.58 -1.95 -12.57
CA PHE A 174 -4.70 -2.03 -13.50
C PHE A 174 -5.36 -0.68 -13.68
#